data_AF-A0A242MWV7-F1
#
_entry.id   AF-A0A242MWV7-F1
#
_cell.length_a   1.000
_cell.length_b   1.000
_cell.length_c   1.000
_cell.angle_alpha   90.00
_cell.angle_beta   90.00
_cell.angle_gamma   90.00
#
_symmetry.space_group_name_H-M   'P 1'
#
loop_
_entity.id
_entity.type
_entity.pdbx_description
1 polymer ?
#
loop_
_entity_poly.entity_id
_entity_poly.type
_entity_poly.pdbx_seq_one_letter_code
_entity_poly.pdbx_strand_id
1 'polypeptide(L)'
;MSSFAAPAASSLSEATAFIRERIRTVPDWPQPGVQFRDITPVLQDRRALRTLIDLLVQRYIDADIDTVAGLDARGFIIGPILAYELSLGFVPIRKKGKLPYKTLSQSYELEYGSATVEIHEDACKPGDRVVLVDDLIATGGTMMAGKILLERLGAEVVEGAAIIDLPALGGSKLLRDSGLPLFTVCKFDGH
;
A
#
# COMPACT_ATOMS: atom_id res chain seq x y z
N MET A 1 1.56 14.24 27.32
CA MET A 1 1.44 14.56 25.88
C MET A 1 2.85 14.74 25.35
N SER A 2 3.45 13.68 24.79
CA SER A 2 4.76 13.79 24.14
C SER A 2 4.52 14.31 22.73
N SER A 3 4.99 15.53 22.45
CA SER A 3 5.00 16.10 21.11
C SER A 3 5.95 15.25 20.25
N PHE A 4 5.40 14.48 19.31
CA PHE A 4 6.19 13.95 18.21
C PHE A 4 6.28 15.06 17.17
N ALA A 5 7.33 15.89 17.27
CA ALA A 5 7.68 16.81 16.20
C ALA A 5 7.93 16.00 14.92
N ALA A 6 7.45 16.50 13.78
CA ALA A 6 7.71 15.89 12.49
C ALA A 6 9.23 15.74 12.27
N PRO A 7 9.72 14.58 11.80
CA PRO A 7 11.13 14.35 11.57
C PRO A 7 11.69 15.39 10.59
N ALA A 8 12.89 15.89 10.87
CA ALA A 8 13.61 16.75 9.93
C ALA A 8 13.81 16.00 8.59
N ALA A 9 13.81 16.71 7.47
CA ALA A 9 13.92 16.10 6.13
C ALA A 9 15.16 15.17 5.98
N SER A 10 16.25 15.45 6.70
CA SER A 10 17.42 14.57 6.79
C SER A 10 17.09 13.22 7.44
N SER A 11 16.38 13.22 8.56
CA SER A 11 15.97 11.99 9.26
C SER A 11 14.95 11.16 8.48
N LEU A 12 14.10 11.79 7.66
CA LEU A 12 13.22 11.08 6.73
C LEU A 12 14.02 10.36 5.62
N SER A 13 15.04 11.03 5.08
CA SER A 13 15.92 10.42 4.07
C SER A 13 16.77 9.27 4.64
N GLU A 14 17.21 9.38 5.90
CA GLU A 14 17.94 8.31 6.59
C GLU A 14 17.04 7.10 6.88
N ALA A 15 15.80 7.33 7.33
CA ALA A 15 14.85 6.27 7.61
C ALA A 15 14.47 5.50 6.32
N THR A 16 14.19 6.21 5.22
CA THR A 16 13.89 5.57 3.94
C THR A 16 15.07 4.77 3.39
N ALA A 17 16.30 5.30 3.51
CA ALA A 17 17.53 4.56 3.18
C ALA A 17 17.71 3.30 4.05
N PHE A 18 17.49 3.42 5.36
CA PHE A 18 17.59 2.31 6.31
C PHE A 18 16.63 1.15 5.98
N ILE A 19 15.41 1.46 5.54
CA ILE A 19 14.45 0.47 5.04
C ILE A 19 14.92 -0.12 3.71
N ARG A 20 15.33 0.74 2.76
CA ARG A 20 15.77 0.32 1.42
C ARG A 20 16.90 -0.71 1.47
N GLU A 21 17.91 -0.49 2.31
CA GLU A 21 19.08 -1.38 2.44
C GLU A 21 18.73 -2.79 2.93
N ARG A 22 17.56 -2.96 3.57
CA ARG A 22 17.09 -4.24 4.10
C ARG A 22 16.13 -4.97 3.16
N ILE A 23 15.74 -4.36 2.05
CA ILE A 23 14.95 -5.05 1.03
C ILE A 23 15.89 -5.94 0.23
N ARG A 24 15.64 -7.25 0.29
CA ARG A 24 16.42 -8.24 -0.46
C ARG A 24 15.96 -8.28 -1.90
N THR A 25 16.90 -8.36 -2.83
CA THR A 25 16.58 -8.65 -4.24
C THR A 25 16.79 -10.13 -4.50
N VAL A 26 15.77 -10.81 -4.99
CA VAL A 26 15.82 -12.21 -5.40
C VAL A 26 15.74 -12.24 -6.94
N PRO A 27 16.84 -12.59 -7.64
CA PRO A 27 16.84 -12.64 -9.10
C PRO A 27 16.03 -13.83 -9.61
N ASP A 28 15.51 -13.70 -10.83
CA ASP A 28 14.84 -14.77 -11.59
C ASP A 28 13.63 -15.41 -10.88
N TRP A 29 12.92 -14.62 -10.07
CA TRP A 29 11.73 -15.06 -9.37
C TRP A 29 10.57 -14.06 -9.59
N PRO A 30 9.34 -14.52 -9.84
CA PRO A 30 8.91 -15.92 -9.94
C PRO A 30 9.29 -16.59 -11.28
N GLN A 31 9.88 -15.84 -12.21
CA GLN A 31 10.30 -16.30 -13.52
C GLN A 31 11.62 -15.62 -13.94
N PRO A 32 12.36 -16.20 -14.91
CA PRO A 32 13.61 -15.62 -15.39
C PRO A 32 13.46 -14.16 -15.84
N GLY A 33 14.44 -13.33 -15.48
CA GLY A 33 14.50 -11.91 -15.81
C GLY A 33 13.79 -10.96 -14.83
N VAL A 34 13.05 -11.46 -13.84
CA VAL A 34 12.38 -10.63 -12.83
C VAL A 34 13.28 -10.40 -11.62
N GLN A 35 13.40 -9.15 -11.18
CA GLN A 35 14.12 -8.78 -9.97
C GLN A 35 13.16 -8.61 -8.78
N PHE A 36 12.79 -9.72 -8.14
CA PHE A 36 11.81 -9.68 -7.04
C PHE A 36 12.34 -8.92 -5.82
N ARG A 37 11.52 -8.01 -5.30
CA ARG A 37 11.84 -7.20 -4.11
C ARG A 37 11.16 -7.81 -2.90
N ASP A 38 11.96 -8.50 -2.10
CA ASP A 38 11.52 -9.20 -0.91
C ASP A 38 11.64 -8.30 0.33
N ILE A 39 10.48 -7.91 0.87
CA ILE A 39 10.38 -7.10 2.09
C ILE A 39 10.53 -7.90 3.38
N THR A 40 10.57 -9.23 3.34
CA THR A 40 10.58 -10.04 4.56
C THR A 40 11.74 -9.74 5.53
N PRO A 41 12.96 -9.36 5.10
CA PRO A 41 13.99 -8.96 6.05
C PRO A 41 13.68 -7.63 6.77
N VAL A 42 12.95 -6.71 6.13
CA VAL A 42 12.43 -5.50 6.80
C VAL A 42 11.45 -5.89 7.92
N LEU A 43 10.58 -6.87 7.64
CA LEU A 43 9.59 -7.35 8.60
C LEU A 43 10.22 -8.12 9.77
N GLN A 44 11.34 -8.81 9.54
CA GLN A 44 12.07 -9.58 10.55
C GLN A 44 12.96 -8.71 11.45
N ASP A 45 13.45 -7.58 10.95
CA ASP A 45 14.24 -6.63 11.74
C ASP A 45 13.31 -5.72 12.55
N ARG A 46 13.31 -5.90 13.88
CA ARG A 46 12.49 -5.11 14.82
C ARG A 46 12.65 -3.59 14.65
N ARG A 47 13.84 -3.10 14.29
CA ARG A 47 14.09 -1.67 14.10
C ARG A 47 13.52 -1.24 12.76
N ALA A 48 13.71 -2.03 11.72
CA ALA A 48 13.20 -1.71 10.39
C ALA A 48 11.67 -1.71 10.34
N LEU A 49 11.02 -2.72 10.92
CA LEU A 49 9.56 -2.72 11.02
C LEU A 49 9.04 -1.51 11.80
N ARG A 50 9.65 -1.19 12.96
CA ARG A 50 9.22 -0.01 13.74
C ARG A 50 9.43 1.28 12.94
N THR A 51 10.60 1.48 12.33
CA THR A 51 10.89 2.66 11.50
C THR A 51 9.90 2.79 10.34
N LEU A 52 9.57 1.69 9.66
CA LEU A 52 8.60 1.68 8.56
C LEU A 52 7.22 2.14 9.02
N ILE A 53 6.73 1.61 10.14
CA ILE A 53 5.42 1.98 10.67
C ILE A 53 5.43 3.41 11.19
N ASP A 54 6.48 3.85 11.88
CA ASP A 54 6.64 5.23 12.34
C ASP A 54 6.58 6.24 11.19
N LEU A 55 7.22 5.92 10.05
CA LEU A 55 7.16 6.74 8.85
C LEU A 55 5.72 6.90 8.33
N LEU A 56 4.96 5.80 8.28
CA LEU A 56 3.58 5.82 7.81
C LEU A 56 2.66 6.55 8.81
N VAL A 57 2.82 6.31 10.11
CA VAL A 57 2.05 7.00 11.15
C VAL A 57 2.30 8.50 11.09
N GLN A 58 3.58 8.94 11.05
CA GLN A 58 3.95 10.34 10.92
C GLN A 58 3.34 11.00 9.67
N ARG A 59 3.25 10.25 8.56
CA ARG A 59 2.65 10.74 7.31
C ARG A 59 1.15 10.99 7.41
N TYR A 60 0.44 10.22 8.24
CA TYR A 60 -1.04 10.16 8.25
C TYR A 60 -1.70 10.63 9.53
N ILE A 61 -0.96 10.87 10.62
CA ILE A 61 -1.54 11.23 11.93
C ILE A 61 -2.41 12.50 11.90
N ASP A 62 -2.07 13.46 11.03
CA ASP A 62 -2.82 14.71 10.84
C ASP A 62 -3.51 14.78 9.47
N ALA A 63 -3.65 13.66 8.76
CA ALA A 63 -4.14 13.62 7.37
C ALA A 63 -5.68 13.58 7.24
N ASP A 64 -6.40 13.63 8.37
CA ASP A 64 -7.87 13.52 8.45
C ASP A 64 -8.36 12.29 7.68
N ILE A 65 -8.10 11.09 8.21
CA ILE A 65 -8.47 9.82 7.57
C ILE A 65 -9.33 8.98 8.52
N ASP A 66 -10.33 8.29 7.97
CA ASP A 66 -11.32 7.52 8.74
C ASP A 66 -10.97 6.03 8.83
N THR A 67 -10.29 5.50 7.81
CA THR A 67 -9.96 4.07 7.74
C THR A 67 -8.77 3.82 6.82
N VAL A 68 -8.13 2.66 7.00
CA VAL A 68 -7.06 2.17 6.13
C VAL A 68 -7.58 0.96 5.37
N ALA A 69 -7.48 0.96 4.05
CA ALA A 69 -7.76 -0.20 3.22
C ALA A 69 -6.46 -0.88 2.79
N GLY A 70 -6.38 -2.20 2.87
CA GLY A 70 -5.21 -2.96 2.43
C GLY A 70 -5.52 -3.89 1.26
N LEU A 71 -4.51 -4.19 0.44
CA LEU A 71 -4.62 -5.17 -0.66
C LEU A 71 -3.99 -6.51 -0.26
N ASP A 72 -4.71 -7.59 -0.58
CA ASP A 72 -4.29 -8.96 -0.28
C ASP A 72 -3.06 -9.37 -1.12
N ALA A 73 -2.01 -9.96 -0.56
CA ALA A 73 -1.83 -10.33 0.85
C ALA A 73 -0.89 -9.40 1.61
N ARG A 74 0.12 -8.85 0.93
CA ARG A 74 1.25 -8.22 1.63
C ARG A 74 0.92 -6.82 2.14
N GLY A 75 -0.06 -6.14 1.54
CA GLY A 75 -0.69 -4.96 2.14
C GLY A 75 -1.29 -5.23 3.53
N PHE A 76 -1.68 -6.47 3.85
CA PHE A 76 -2.22 -6.85 5.18
C PHE A 76 -1.18 -6.96 6.27
N ILE A 77 0.11 -6.91 5.92
CA ILE A 77 1.18 -6.95 6.92
C ILE A 77 1.31 -5.56 7.57
N ILE A 78 1.20 -4.49 6.77
CA ILE A 78 1.41 -3.11 7.24
C ILE A 78 0.11 -2.36 7.50
N GLY A 79 -0.95 -2.61 6.72
CA GLY A 79 -2.20 -1.86 6.79
C GLY A 79 -2.91 -1.95 8.14
N PRO A 80 -3.13 -3.15 8.69
CA PRO A 80 -3.72 -3.29 10.02
C PRO A 80 -2.87 -2.69 11.14
N ILE A 81 -1.53 -2.73 11.02
CA ILE A 81 -0.63 -2.11 12.01
C ILE A 81 -0.76 -0.59 11.96
N LEU A 82 -0.78 -0.01 10.75
CA LEU A 82 -1.01 1.43 10.57
C LEU A 82 -2.38 1.86 11.11
N ALA A 83 -3.44 1.12 10.77
CA ALA A 83 -4.79 1.39 11.27
C ALA A 83 -4.81 1.36 12.80
N TYR A 84 -4.17 0.35 13.40
CA TYR A 84 -4.07 0.22 14.86
C TYR A 84 -3.35 1.39 15.52
N GLU A 85 -2.17 1.79 15.02
CA GLU A 85 -1.41 2.91 15.59
C GLU A 85 -2.16 4.25 15.45
N LEU A 86 -2.98 4.41 14.40
CA LEU A 86 -3.82 5.60 14.19
C LEU A 86 -5.19 5.52 14.86
N SER A 87 -5.50 4.43 15.57
CA SER A 87 -6.82 4.18 16.19
C SER A 87 -7.99 4.21 15.19
N LEU A 88 -7.79 3.64 14.00
CA LEU A 88 -8.75 3.60 12.89
C LEU A 88 -9.23 2.17 12.59
N GLY A 89 -10.27 2.08 11.75
CA GLY A 89 -10.71 0.82 11.15
C GLY A 89 -9.73 0.31 10.08
N PHE A 90 -9.88 -0.97 9.73
CA PHE A 90 -9.16 -1.60 8.62
C PHE A 90 -10.12 -2.32 7.67
N VAL A 91 -9.95 -2.08 6.37
CA VAL A 91 -10.76 -2.66 5.29
C VAL A 91 -9.92 -3.61 4.43
N PRO A 92 -10.22 -4.91 4.42
CA PRO A 92 -9.53 -5.85 3.54
C PRO A 92 -10.12 -5.84 2.13
N ILE A 93 -9.28 -5.62 1.12
CA ILE A 93 -9.59 -5.85 -0.30
C ILE A 93 -8.88 -7.13 -0.73
N ARG A 94 -9.64 -8.15 -1.11
CA ARG A 94 -9.12 -9.51 -1.31
C ARG A 94 -9.27 -10.01 -2.73
N LYS A 95 -8.52 -11.05 -3.07
CA LYS A 95 -8.80 -11.84 -4.28
C LYS A 95 -10.21 -12.43 -4.22
N LYS A 96 -10.84 -12.58 -5.38
CA LYS A 96 -12.19 -13.12 -5.53
C LYS A 96 -12.42 -14.41 -4.72
N GLY A 97 -13.54 -14.46 -4.01
CA GLY A 97 -14.00 -15.63 -3.24
C GLY A 97 -13.36 -15.79 -1.87
N LYS A 98 -12.64 -14.79 -1.37
CA LYS A 98 -12.02 -14.81 -0.03
C LYS A 98 -12.79 -14.03 1.04
N LEU A 99 -13.76 -13.23 0.63
CA LEU A 99 -14.61 -12.44 1.51
C LEU A 99 -15.98 -13.14 1.68
N PRO A 100 -16.44 -13.35 2.93
CA PRO A 100 -17.63 -14.17 3.19
C PRO A 100 -18.96 -13.40 3.10
N TYR A 101 -18.95 -12.07 3.12
CA TYR A 101 -20.15 -11.25 3.03
C TYR A 101 -20.43 -10.79 1.59
N LYS A 102 -21.45 -9.94 1.38
CA LYS A 102 -21.76 -9.38 0.06
C LYS A 102 -20.61 -8.51 -0.43
N THR A 103 -20.26 -8.63 -1.70
CA THR A 103 -19.07 -7.98 -2.28
C THR A 103 -19.34 -7.22 -3.56
N LEU A 104 -18.63 -6.10 -3.72
CA LEU A 104 -18.34 -5.55 -5.04
C LEU A 104 -17.06 -6.17 -5.58
N SER A 105 -17.02 -6.45 -6.88
CA SER A 105 -15.82 -6.97 -7.57
C SER A 105 -15.32 -5.98 -8.61
N GLN A 106 -14.00 -5.96 -8.81
CA GLN A 106 -13.33 -5.22 -9.88
C GLN A 106 -12.25 -6.09 -10.51
N SER A 107 -12.36 -6.30 -11.81
CA SER A 107 -11.34 -6.99 -12.61
C SER A 107 -10.33 -5.99 -13.18
N TYR A 108 -9.10 -6.45 -13.38
CA TYR A 108 -8.04 -5.72 -14.06
C TYR A 108 -7.17 -6.68 -14.88
N GLU A 109 -6.59 -6.14 -15.95
CA GLU A 109 -5.74 -6.89 -16.87
C GLU A 109 -4.33 -7.10 -16.30
N LEU A 110 -3.77 -8.27 -16.57
CA LEU A 110 -2.37 -8.62 -16.38
C LEU A 110 -1.71 -8.77 -17.75
N GLU A 111 -0.39 -8.92 -17.78
CA GLU A 111 0.33 -9.23 -19.03
C GLU A 111 -0.19 -10.54 -19.66
N TYR A 112 -0.56 -11.51 -18.81
CA TYR A 112 -1.17 -12.77 -19.21
C TYR A 112 -2.42 -13.06 -18.37
N GLY A 113 -3.58 -12.68 -18.90
CA GLY A 113 -4.89 -12.93 -18.30
C GLY A 113 -5.41 -11.76 -17.47
N SER A 114 -6.38 -12.02 -16.60
CA SER A 114 -6.98 -11.00 -15.73
C SER A 114 -7.09 -11.51 -14.29
N ALA A 115 -7.11 -10.57 -13.36
CA ALA A 115 -7.34 -10.85 -11.94
C ALA A 115 -8.54 -10.04 -11.45
N THR A 116 -9.19 -10.54 -10.40
CA THR A 116 -10.34 -9.88 -9.77
C THR A 116 -10.11 -9.73 -8.27
N VAL A 117 -10.31 -8.51 -7.78
CA VAL A 117 -10.37 -8.20 -6.35
C VAL A 117 -11.79 -7.86 -5.93
N GLU A 118 -12.07 -8.02 -4.63
CA GLU A 118 -13.35 -7.85 -3.99
C GLU A 118 -13.21 -7.05 -2.69
N ILE A 119 -14.23 -6.26 -2.39
CA ILE A 119 -14.44 -5.54 -1.12
C ILE A 119 -15.84 -5.87 -0.61
N HIS A 120 -16.07 -5.89 0.70
CA HIS A 120 -17.44 -5.98 1.21
C HIS A 120 -18.23 -4.71 0.90
N GLU A 121 -19.53 -4.83 0.62
CA GLU A 121 -20.42 -3.69 0.32
C GLU A 121 -20.63 -2.74 1.52
N ASP A 122 -20.34 -3.20 2.74
CA ASP A 122 -20.46 -2.45 3.99
C ASP A 122 -19.10 -2.02 4.58
N ALA A 123 -18.03 -2.13 3.80
CA ALA A 123 -16.67 -1.92 4.29
C ALA A 123 -16.35 -0.46 4.67
N CYS A 124 -16.99 0.51 4.03
CA CYS A 124 -16.88 1.93 4.33
C CYS A 124 -18.20 2.65 4.05
N LYS A 125 -18.33 3.86 4.59
CA LYS A 125 -19.47 4.75 4.37
C LYS A 125 -19.14 5.77 3.28
N PRO A 126 -20.15 6.28 2.56
CA PRO A 126 -19.97 7.43 1.68
C PRO A 126 -19.35 8.60 2.44
N GLY A 127 -18.29 9.18 1.89
CA GLY A 127 -17.52 10.26 2.49
C GLY A 127 -16.35 9.81 3.37
N ASP A 128 -16.22 8.52 3.71
CA ASP A 128 -15.05 8.03 4.45
C ASP A 128 -13.76 8.35 3.67
N ARG A 129 -12.77 8.89 4.36
CA ARG A 129 -11.46 9.25 3.83
C ARG A 129 -10.49 8.11 4.06
N VAL A 130 -10.01 7.49 2.98
CA VAL A 130 -9.31 6.20 3.01
C VAL A 130 -7.88 6.33 2.53
N VAL A 131 -6.94 5.75 3.28
CA VAL A 131 -5.59 5.45 2.76
C VAL A 131 -5.57 4.01 2.27
N LEU A 132 -5.22 3.83 0.99
CA LEU A 132 -5.11 2.51 0.36
C LEU A 132 -3.66 2.05 0.39
N VAL A 133 -3.37 0.92 1.04
CA VAL A 133 -2.00 0.43 1.24
C VAL A 133 -1.71 -0.89 0.52
N ASP A 134 -0.51 -1.01 -0.01
CA ASP A 134 0.08 -2.26 -0.47
C ASP A 134 1.57 -2.32 -0.11
N ASP A 135 2.22 -3.46 -0.32
CA ASP A 135 3.67 -3.54 -0.13
C ASP A 135 4.45 -2.88 -1.28
N LEU A 136 4.00 -3.06 -2.51
CA LEU A 136 4.74 -2.65 -3.71
C LEU A 136 3.82 -2.21 -4.85
N ILE A 137 4.22 -1.16 -5.56
CA ILE A 137 3.60 -0.73 -6.83
C ILE A 137 4.48 -1.20 -8.00
N ALA A 138 3.93 -2.12 -8.81
CA ALA A 138 4.52 -2.60 -10.05
C ALA A 138 3.81 -1.96 -11.27
N THR A 139 2.84 -2.66 -11.87
CA THR A 139 2.01 -2.15 -12.97
C THR A 139 0.87 -1.24 -12.49
N GLY A 140 0.59 -1.21 -11.18
CA GLY A 140 -0.46 -0.38 -10.57
C GLY A 140 -1.89 -0.94 -10.67
N GLY A 141 -2.11 -2.04 -11.40
CA GLY A 141 -3.45 -2.59 -11.67
C GLY A 141 -4.25 -2.94 -10.40
N THR A 142 -3.62 -3.62 -9.43
CA THR A 142 -4.28 -4.00 -8.17
C THR A 142 -4.71 -2.79 -7.35
N MET A 143 -3.84 -1.78 -7.23
CA MET A 143 -4.15 -0.54 -6.50
C MET A 143 -5.22 0.29 -7.19
N MET A 144 -5.21 0.33 -8.53
CA MET A 144 -6.28 0.95 -9.31
C MET A 144 -7.62 0.26 -9.07
N ALA A 145 -7.64 -1.07 -9.09
CA ALA A 145 -8.86 -1.83 -8.84
C ALA A 145 -9.39 -1.60 -7.41
N GLY A 146 -8.50 -1.55 -6.41
CA GLY A 146 -8.84 -1.19 -5.03
C GLY A 146 -9.42 0.22 -4.90
N LYS A 147 -8.80 1.21 -5.56
CA LYS A 147 -9.30 2.60 -5.63
C LYS A 147 -10.72 2.64 -6.19
N ILE A 148 -10.95 2.02 -7.33
CA ILE A 148 -12.26 2.00 -7.99
C ILE A 148 -13.33 1.38 -7.08
N LEU A 149 -12.99 0.30 -6.36
CA LEU A 149 -13.93 -0.33 -5.43
C LEU A 149 -14.31 0.59 -4.27
N LEU A 150 -13.35 1.28 -3.66
CA LEU A 150 -13.58 2.25 -2.59
C LEU A 150 -14.43 3.43 -3.08
N GLU A 151 -14.12 3.98 -4.25
CA GLU A 151 -14.89 5.08 -4.86
C GLU A 151 -16.33 4.66 -5.19
N ARG A 152 -16.54 3.41 -5.61
CA ARG A 152 -17.89 2.86 -5.84
C ARG A 152 -18.72 2.69 -4.56
N LEU A 153 -18.07 2.55 -3.40
CA LEU A 153 -18.73 2.62 -2.09
C LEU A 153 -18.96 4.07 -1.61
N GLY A 154 -18.49 5.06 -2.38
CA GLY A 154 -18.63 6.48 -2.08
C GLY A 154 -17.53 7.05 -1.18
N ALA A 155 -16.45 6.29 -0.93
CA ALA A 155 -15.31 6.76 -0.16
C ALA A 155 -14.37 7.65 -1.00
N GLU A 156 -13.65 8.55 -0.34
CA GLU A 156 -12.57 9.35 -0.93
C GLU A 156 -11.23 8.67 -0.66
N VAL A 157 -10.53 8.25 -1.71
CA VAL A 157 -9.18 7.68 -1.57
C VAL A 157 -8.16 8.82 -1.50
N VAL A 158 -7.73 9.16 -0.28
CA VAL A 158 -6.85 10.30 0.00
C VAL A 158 -5.45 10.10 -0.58
N GLU A 159 -4.89 8.91 -0.41
CA GLU A 159 -3.57 8.56 -0.91
C GLU A 159 -3.41 7.04 -1.05
N GLY A 160 -2.68 6.60 -2.08
CA GLY A 160 -2.15 5.25 -2.16
C GLY A 160 -0.75 5.18 -1.54
N ALA A 161 -0.54 4.29 -0.58
CA ALA A 161 0.76 4.11 0.07
C ALA A 161 1.38 2.76 -0.27
N ALA A 162 2.69 2.74 -0.53
CA ALA A 162 3.44 1.49 -0.64
C ALA A 162 4.86 1.60 -0.07
N ILE A 163 5.47 0.47 0.27
CA ILE A 163 6.87 0.45 0.69
C ILE A 163 7.77 0.68 -0.54
N ILE A 164 7.44 0.03 -1.64
CA ILE A 164 8.27 -0.02 -2.84
C ILE A 164 7.51 0.52 -4.05
N ASP A 165 8.21 1.30 -4.87
CA ASP A 165 7.81 1.67 -6.22
C ASP A 165 8.83 1.12 -7.23
N LEU A 166 8.33 0.57 -8.34
CA LEU A 166 9.13 0.13 -9.50
C LEU A 166 8.78 1.03 -10.70
N PRO A 167 9.40 2.23 -10.83
CA PRO A 167 8.97 3.22 -11.81
C PRO A 167 9.03 2.75 -13.26
N ALA A 168 9.97 1.84 -13.57
CA ALA A 168 10.13 1.28 -14.92
C ALA A 168 8.90 0.50 -15.41
N LEU A 169 8.05 0.01 -14.49
CA LEU A 169 6.80 -0.70 -14.80
C LEU A 169 5.60 0.23 -15.00
N GLY A 170 5.78 1.55 -14.82
CA GLY A 170 4.78 2.56 -15.15
C GLY A 170 3.57 2.65 -14.21
N GLY A 171 3.45 1.79 -13.20
CA GLY A 171 2.26 1.76 -12.33
C GLY A 171 2.06 3.01 -11.49
N SER A 172 3.13 3.56 -10.91
CA SER A 172 3.02 4.81 -10.15
C SER A 172 2.63 6.00 -11.02
N LYS A 173 3.06 6.04 -12.29
CA LYS A 173 2.61 7.05 -13.26
C LYS A 173 1.12 6.87 -13.58
N LEU A 174 0.69 5.65 -13.91
CA LEU A 174 -0.71 5.33 -14.21
C LEU A 174 -1.66 5.78 -13.10
N LEU A 175 -1.31 5.49 -11.85
CA LEU A 175 -2.11 5.85 -10.68
C LEU A 175 -2.17 7.37 -10.48
N ARG A 176 -1.04 8.08 -10.60
CA ARG A 176 -1.02 9.54 -10.50
C ARG A 176 -1.83 10.21 -11.61
N ASP A 177 -1.74 9.72 -12.84
CA ASP A 177 -2.50 10.23 -13.97
C ASP A 177 -4.02 10.02 -13.80
N SER A 178 -4.43 9.00 -13.02
CA SER A 178 -5.83 8.79 -12.61
C SER A 178 -6.30 9.70 -11.48
N GLY A 179 -5.43 10.59 -10.98
CA GLY A 179 -5.71 11.49 -9.87
C GLY A 179 -5.49 10.88 -8.48
N LEU A 180 -4.81 9.73 -8.35
CA LEU A 180 -4.45 9.15 -7.05
C LEU A 180 -3.09 9.69 -6.58
N PRO A 181 -3.01 10.50 -5.50
CA PRO A 181 -1.75 10.81 -4.85
C PRO A 181 -1.09 9.53 -4.35
N LEU A 182 0.24 9.45 -4.43
CA LEU A 182 1.00 8.30 -3.92
C LEU A 182 2.12 8.72 -2.97
N PHE A 183 2.27 7.94 -1.90
CA PHE A 183 3.45 7.93 -1.04
C PHE A 183 4.17 6.58 -1.13
N THR A 184 5.47 6.62 -1.45
CA THR A 184 6.29 5.41 -1.54
C THR A 184 7.56 5.56 -0.72
N VAL A 185 7.87 4.57 0.13
CA VAL A 185 9.01 4.67 1.06
C VAL A 185 10.34 4.64 0.29
N CYS A 186 10.45 3.81 -0.74
CA CYS A 186 11.64 3.73 -1.57
C CYS A 186 11.34 3.30 -3.01
N LYS A 187 12.26 3.60 -3.93
CA LYS A 187 12.14 3.30 -5.37
C LYS A 187 13.25 2.38 -5.84
N PHE A 188 12.95 1.29 -6.53
CA PHE A 188 13.98 0.42 -7.13
C PHE A 188 13.96 0.53 -8.65
N ASP A 189 15.15 0.50 -9.25
CA ASP A 189 15.30 0.38 -10.70
C ASP A 189 15.11 -1.08 -11.13
N GLY A 190 14.72 -1.31 -12.39
CA GLY A 190 14.50 -2.64 -12.96
C GLY A 190 13.03 -3.04 -13.03
N HIS A 191 12.80 -4.24 -13.57
CA HIS A 191 11.50 -4.88 -13.79
C HIS A 191 11.46 -6.27 -13.14
#